data_AF-A0A1Z2XMZ6-F1
#
_entry.id   AF-A0A1Z2XMZ6-F1
#
_cell.length_a   1.000
_cell.length_b   1.000
_cell.length_c   1.000
_cell.angle_alpha   90.00
_cell.angle_beta   90.00
_cell.angle_gamma   90.00
#
_symmetry.space_group_name_H-M   'P 1'
#
loop_
_entity.id
_entity.type
_entity.pdbx_description
1 polymer ?
#
loop_
_entity_poly.entity_id
_entity_poly.type
_entity_poly.pdbx_seq_one_letter_code
_entity_poly.pdbx_strand_id
1 'polypeptide(L)'
;MAIFHCPIQIIKRSIGKSAVAAAAYRSGERLVNEWDGMTHDYTHKGGIVHTEIMLPAHAPPEFQDRSTLWNSVEQIEKASDAQLAREIEVALPVELSPAAQLALVRSFVKDNFVDAGMCADFAIHDKGTGNPHAHILLTIRPLKSDGRWGPKCRKVYDLDSQGNRIPDGKGGWKNHREDTTDWNDRGNAEKWRAAWAVYANRVLETAGRPERINHRSYKRQGVDKIPSVHMGPAASQMERRGIATEKGNINREIAADNKLLKEIKARITRLYNWSKEQAEAAPVQGRESIIAQLWQARMDTAAPSTRSGKIRKLQEDAKLFNLLQKNGITSMEQLHEKVAAMNKDYYDLRGKIVKAERRLAVLDERMEMWAQYEKYKPIRQKLDKVKPGRREKYQQEHRAELAAFDTAADFLKGLKESGEKITPKAWRAEAARLTAQKDFDYQKMRDIREDIKAVENLRKTADRLAREGQRQQRGTER
;
A
#
# COMPACT_ATOMS: atom_id res chain seq x y z
N MET A 1 6.91 12.19 4.31
CA MET A 1 6.66 10.79 4.72
C MET A 1 7.15 9.91 3.61
N ALA A 2 8.17 9.08 3.86
CA ALA A 2 8.62 8.10 2.89
C ALA A 2 7.47 7.13 2.57
N ILE A 3 7.22 6.91 1.28
CA ILE A 3 6.17 6.02 0.77
C ILE A 3 6.79 4.88 -0.03
N PHE A 4 6.15 3.71 0.03
CA PHE A 4 6.52 2.61 -0.86
C PHE A 4 5.65 2.64 -2.12
N HIS A 5 6.26 2.84 -3.28
CA HIS A 5 5.66 2.66 -4.59
C HIS A 5 6.69 1.99 -5.50
N CYS A 6 6.33 0.87 -6.12
CA CYS A 6 7.23 0.07 -6.96
C CYS A 6 6.43 -0.77 -8.00
N PRO A 7 5.61 -0.16 -8.87
CA PRO A 7 4.91 -0.92 -9.91
C PRO A 7 5.88 -1.40 -10.98
N ILE A 8 5.57 -2.56 -11.56
CA ILE A 8 6.35 -3.21 -12.61
C ILE A 8 5.40 -3.49 -13.76
N GLN A 9 5.74 -3.04 -14.96
CA GLN A 9 4.92 -3.23 -16.16
C GLN A 9 5.77 -3.64 -17.35
N ILE A 10 5.13 -4.25 -18.35
CA ILE A 10 5.78 -4.59 -19.62
C ILE A 10 5.26 -3.62 -20.68
N ILE A 11 6.19 -3.07 -21.46
CA ILE A 11 5.92 -2.29 -22.67
C ILE A 11 5.70 -3.30 -23.81
N LYS A 12 4.48 -3.34 -24.37
CA LYS A 12 4.08 -4.32 -25.39
C LYS A 12 3.50 -3.62 -26.61
N ARG A 13 3.86 -4.13 -27.78
CA ARG A 13 3.36 -3.63 -29.07
C ARG A 13 1.85 -3.88 -29.24
N SER A 14 1.33 -5.00 -28.76
CA SER A 14 -0.09 -5.37 -28.88
C SER A 14 -1.08 -4.40 -28.24
N ILE A 15 -0.64 -3.57 -27.29
CA ILE A 15 -1.47 -2.52 -26.66
C ILE A 15 -1.15 -1.11 -27.19
N GLY A 16 -0.39 -1.03 -28.29
CA GLY A 16 0.02 0.20 -28.93
C GLY A 16 1.10 0.98 -28.19
N LYS A 17 1.97 0.30 -27.42
CA LYS A 17 3.15 0.93 -26.80
C LYS A 17 4.42 0.63 -27.61
N SER A 18 5.36 1.58 -27.58
CA SER A 18 6.70 1.47 -28.16
C SER A 18 7.77 1.67 -27.07
N ALA A 19 8.92 1.02 -27.21
CA ALA A 19 10.08 1.25 -26.36
C ALA A 19 10.71 2.62 -26.61
N VAL A 20 10.82 3.07 -27.86
CA VAL A 20 11.33 4.40 -28.22
C VAL A 20 10.39 5.49 -27.70
N ALA A 21 9.08 5.34 -27.89
CA ALA A 21 8.10 6.27 -27.32
C ALA A 21 8.18 6.30 -25.79
N ALA A 22 8.39 5.14 -25.16
CA ALA A 22 8.54 5.06 -23.73
C ALA A 22 9.78 5.84 -23.28
N ALA A 23 10.96 5.53 -23.84
CA ALA A 23 12.22 6.17 -23.52
C ALA A 23 12.14 7.70 -23.69
N ALA A 24 11.67 8.18 -24.84
CA ALA A 24 11.50 9.61 -25.13
C ALA A 24 10.64 10.32 -24.07
N TYR A 25 9.52 9.71 -23.68
CA TYR A 25 8.62 10.29 -22.68
C TYR A 25 9.24 10.40 -21.28
N ARG A 26 10.12 9.46 -20.91
CA ARG A 26 10.76 9.45 -19.57
C ARG A 26 11.98 10.36 -19.56
N SER A 27 12.76 10.43 -20.64
CA SER A 27 13.92 11.31 -20.72
C SER A 27 13.57 12.75 -21.08
N GLY A 28 12.38 13.01 -21.65
CA GLY A 28 12.02 14.33 -22.16
C GLY A 28 12.74 14.67 -23.45
N GLU A 29 13.04 13.66 -24.26
CA GLU A 29 13.80 13.81 -25.50
C GLU A 29 12.87 13.70 -26.71
N ARG A 30 13.42 14.06 -27.88
CA ARG A 30 12.82 13.83 -29.19
C ARG A 30 13.52 12.65 -29.85
N LEU A 31 12.83 11.52 -29.96
CA LEU A 31 13.37 10.29 -30.57
C LEU A 31 12.50 9.85 -31.75
N VAL A 32 13.12 9.34 -32.80
CA VAL A 32 12.42 8.73 -33.95
C VAL A 32 12.43 7.22 -33.78
N ASN A 33 11.25 6.60 -33.84
CA ASN A 33 11.12 5.16 -33.93
C ASN A 33 11.32 4.75 -35.38
N GLU A 34 12.44 4.09 -35.67
CA GLU A 34 12.81 3.66 -37.02
C GLU A 34 11.94 2.50 -37.53
N TRP A 35 11.24 1.79 -36.64
CA TRP A 35 10.38 0.67 -37.01
C TRP A 35 9.06 1.11 -37.65
N ASP A 36 8.43 2.18 -37.15
CA ASP A 36 7.17 2.74 -37.69
C ASP A 36 7.32 4.13 -38.33
N GLY A 37 8.50 4.75 -38.22
CA GLY A 37 8.79 6.10 -38.70
C GLY A 37 8.24 7.23 -37.82
N MET A 38 7.62 6.93 -36.67
CA MET A 38 7.01 7.95 -35.82
C MET A 38 8.05 8.70 -34.99
N THR A 39 7.95 10.03 -34.97
CA THR A 39 8.74 10.88 -34.07
C THR A 39 7.97 11.14 -32.78
N HIS A 40 8.60 10.84 -31.65
CA HIS A 40 8.08 11.11 -30.31
C HIS A 40 8.84 12.28 -29.69
N ASP A 41 8.20 13.45 -29.63
CA ASP A 41 8.80 14.67 -29.09
C ASP A 41 8.21 15.01 -27.71
N TYR A 42 9.02 14.86 -26.66
CA TYR A 42 8.66 15.21 -25.29
C TYR A 42 9.58 16.28 -24.69
N THR A 43 10.25 17.07 -25.51
CA THR A 43 11.17 18.15 -25.08
C THR A 43 10.49 19.23 -24.23
N HIS A 44 9.17 19.38 -24.37
CA HIS A 44 8.35 20.30 -23.59
C HIS A 44 8.03 19.77 -22.17
N LYS A 45 8.44 18.54 -21.83
CA LYS A 45 8.11 17.92 -20.55
C LYS A 45 9.01 18.45 -19.43
N GLY A 46 8.41 19.17 -18.49
CA GLY A 46 9.09 19.64 -17.28
C GLY A 46 9.15 18.60 -16.15
N GLY A 47 10.07 18.85 -15.22
CA GLY A 47 10.23 18.08 -13.98
C GLY A 47 11.06 16.81 -14.15
N ILE A 48 11.94 16.76 -15.14
CA ILE A 48 12.93 15.70 -15.31
C ILE A 48 14.24 16.25 -14.77
N VAL A 49 14.78 15.64 -13.73
CA VAL A 49 15.94 16.16 -12.99
C VAL A 49 17.22 15.36 -13.22
N HIS A 50 17.10 14.15 -13.77
CA HIS A 50 18.23 13.31 -14.14
C HIS A 50 17.82 12.28 -15.19
N THR A 51 18.71 11.94 -16.13
CA THR A 51 18.57 10.82 -17.06
C THR A 51 19.91 10.11 -17.20
N GLU A 52 19.90 8.79 -17.31
CA GLU A 52 21.13 7.99 -17.39
C GLU A 52 20.85 6.59 -17.95
N ILE A 53 21.79 6.10 -18.76
CA ILE A 53 21.83 4.71 -19.21
C ILE A 53 23.00 4.02 -18.50
N MET A 54 22.71 2.87 -17.89
CA MET A 54 23.69 1.98 -17.29
C MET A 54 23.72 0.68 -18.08
N LEU A 55 24.92 0.29 -18.49
CA LEU A 55 25.15 -0.85 -19.37
C LEU A 55 25.88 -1.99 -18.64
N PRO A 56 25.53 -3.25 -18.92
CA PRO A 56 26.33 -4.38 -18.46
C PRO A 56 27.67 -4.42 -19.22
N ALA A 57 28.66 -5.10 -18.66
CA ALA A 57 30.04 -5.09 -19.17
C ALA A 57 30.20 -5.49 -20.65
N HIS A 58 29.29 -6.32 -21.18
CA HIS A 58 29.33 -6.84 -22.55
C HIS A 58 28.33 -6.13 -23.50
N ALA A 59 27.71 -5.04 -23.07
CA ALA A 59 26.87 -4.25 -23.96
C ALA A 59 27.70 -3.39 -24.92
N PRO A 60 27.25 -3.23 -26.17
CA PRO A 60 27.86 -2.29 -27.10
C PRO A 60 27.92 -0.87 -26.51
N PRO A 61 29.07 -0.17 -26.55
CA PRO A 61 29.21 1.18 -26.00
C PRO A 61 28.23 2.19 -26.62
N GLU A 62 27.85 1.99 -27.89
CA GLU A 62 26.86 2.82 -28.58
C GLU A 62 25.46 2.76 -27.94
N PHE A 63 25.17 1.75 -27.11
CA PHE A 63 23.91 1.70 -26.36
C PHE A 63 23.84 2.74 -25.22
N GLN A 64 24.91 3.51 -24.98
CA GLN A 64 24.84 4.72 -24.17
C GLN A 64 24.01 5.81 -24.84
N ASP A 65 23.81 5.74 -26.16
CA ASP A 65 22.83 6.56 -26.86
C ASP A 65 21.44 5.92 -26.79
N ARG A 66 20.48 6.70 -26.28
CA ARG A 66 19.11 6.24 -26.02
C ARG A 66 18.36 5.87 -27.30
N SER A 67 18.56 6.64 -28.37
CA SER A 67 17.94 6.36 -29.66
C SER A 67 18.45 5.02 -30.20
N THR A 68 19.76 4.82 -30.16
CA THR A 68 20.45 3.61 -30.62
C THR A 68 20.00 2.38 -29.84
N LEU A 69 20.02 2.43 -28.50
CA LEU A 69 19.58 1.31 -27.66
C LEU A 69 18.13 0.89 -27.99
N TRP A 70 17.19 1.83 -27.92
CA TRP A 70 15.77 1.48 -28.02
C TRP A 70 15.30 1.19 -29.44
N ASN A 71 15.90 1.79 -30.47
CA ASN A 71 15.66 1.38 -31.85
C ASN A 71 16.21 -0.03 -32.12
N SER A 72 17.36 -0.41 -31.55
CA SER A 72 17.87 -1.78 -31.69
C SER A 72 16.89 -2.83 -31.10
N VAL A 73 16.19 -2.47 -30.02
CA VAL A 73 15.14 -3.30 -29.39
C VAL A 73 13.89 -3.39 -30.28
N GLU A 74 13.43 -2.28 -30.85
CA GLU A 74 12.28 -2.27 -31.77
C GLU A 74 12.55 -3.11 -33.03
N GLN A 75 13.75 -3.01 -33.59
CA GLN A 75 14.16 -3.73 -34.80
C GLN A 75 14.28 -5.24 -34.60
N ILE A 76 14.85 -5.70 -33.46
CA ILE A 76 15.04 -7.15 -33.22
C ILE A 76 13.71 -7.86 -32.90
N GLU A 77 12.73 -7.14 -32.36
CA GLU A 77 11.43 -7.68 -32.01
C GLU A 77 10.46 -7.60 -33.20
N LYS A 78 10.25 -8.72 -33.89
CA LYS A 78 9.49 -8.78 -35.16
C LYS A 78 7.99 -9.02 -34.99
N ALA A 79 7.54 -9.54 -33.85
CA ALA A 79 6.14 -9.92 -33.65
C ALA A 79 5.24 -8.71 -33.35
N SER A 80 3.98 -8.74 -33.80
CA SER A 80 3.01 -7.67 -33.53
C SER A 80 2.60 -7.59 -32.05
N ASP A 81 2.79 -8.68 -31.30
CA ASP A 81 2.55 -8.79 -29.87
C ASP A 81 3.83 -8.78 -29.02
N ALA A 82 4.95 -8.36 -29.61
CA ALA A 82 6.23 -8.36 -28.94
C ALA A 82 6.21 -7.57 -27.62
N GLN A 83 6.89 -8.14 -26.62
CA GLN A 83 7.26 -7.44 -25.39
C GLN A 83 8.59 -6.74 -25.64
N LEU A 84 8.63 -5.42 -25.50
CA LEU A 84 9.77 -4.61 -25.94
C LEU A 84 10.69 -4.29 -24.76
N ALA A 85 10.12 -3.89 -23.62
CA ALA A 85 10.87 -3.52 -22.43
C ALA A 85 10.07 -3.82 -21.17
N ARG A 86 10.75 -3.81 -20.03
CA ARG A 86 10.13 -3.78 -18.71
C ARG A 86 10.34 -2.41 -18.09
N GLU A 87 9.31 -1.84 -17.50
CA GLU A 87 9.41 -0.60 -16.73
C GLU A 87 9.18 -0.90 -15.25
N ILE A 88 10.07 -0.37 -14.41
CA ILE A 88 9.93 -0.32 -12.96
C ILE A 88 9.88 1.16 -12.58
N GLU A 89 8.82 1.58 -11.91
CA GLU A 89 8.74 2.93 -11.35
C GLU A 89 8.99 2.83 -9.85
N VAL A 90 9.75 3.74 -9.25
CA VAL A 90 9.98 3.77 -7.80
C VAL A 90 9.75 5.16 -7.24
N ALA A 91 8.99 5.27 -6.14
CA ALA A 91 8.89 6.53 -5.40
C ALA A 91 10.17 6.76 -4.59
N LEU A 92 10.70 7.98 -4.66
CA LEU A 92 11.89 8.40 -3.95
C LEU A 92 11.51 9.05 -2.61
N PRO A 93 12.22 8.75 -1.51
CA PRO A 93 11.97 9.44 -0.24
C PRO A 93 12.30 10.94 -0.36
N VAL A 94 11.30 11.79 -0.14
CA VAL A 94 11.43 13.27 -0.13
C VAL A 94 12.35 13.78 0.96
N GLU A 95 12.61 12.94 1.97
CA GLU A 95 13.49 13.23 3.10
C GLU A 95 14.99 13.21 2.72
N LEU A 96 15.32 12.61 1.57
CA LEU A 96 16.67 12.51 1.04
C LEU A 96 17.01 13.70 0.14
N SER A 97 18.28 14.10 0.10
CA SER A 97 18.76 15.10 -0.86
C SER A 97 18.71 14.55 -2.30
N PRO A 98 18.62 15.41 -3.32
CA PRO A 98 18.65 14.97 -4.72
C PRO A 98 19.87 14.08 -5.06
N ALA A 99 21.05 14.42 -4.52
CA ALA A 99 22.26 13.62 -4.69
C ALA A 99 22.14 12.22 -4.06
N ALA A 100 21.56 12.12 -2.85
CA ALA A 100 21.31 10.83 -2.20
C ALA A 100 20.24 10.01 -2.93
N GLN A 101 19.20 10.65 -3.47
CA GLN A 101 18.20 9.99 -4.31
C GLN A 101 18.82 9.41 -5.58
N LEU A 102 19.68 10.17 -6.26
CA LEU A 102 20.39 9.68 -7.44
C LEU A 102 21.31 8.49 -7.12
N ALA A 103 22.11 8.59 -6.06
CA ALA A 103 22.99 7.50 -5.61
C ALA A 103 22.20 6.24 -5.23
N LEU A 104 21.04 6.41 -4.59
CA LEU A 104 20.11 5.33 -4.28
C LEU A 104 19.62 4.62 -5.55
N VAL A 105 19.15 5.36 -6.55
CA VAL A 105 18.67 4.78 -7.82
C VAL A 105 19.80 4.05 -8.54
N ARG A 106 20.98 4.68 -8.68
CA ARG A 106 22.16 4.05 -9.32
C ARG A 106 22.53 2.73 -8.69
N SER A 107 22.65 2.69 -7.35
CA SER A 107 23.02 1.47 -6.63
C SER A 107 21.97 0.39 -6.80
N PHE A 108 20.69 0.74 -6.68
CA PHE A 108 19.59 -0.20 -6.90
C PHE A 108 19.59 -0.75 -8.33
N VAL A 109 19.75 0.12 -9.34
CA VAL A 109 19.73 -0.26 -10.76
C VAL A 109 20.92 -1.15 -11.10
N LYS A 110 22.10 -0.78 -10.63
CA LYS A 110 23.33 -1.54 -10.86
C LYS A 110 23.18 -2.97 -10.34
N ASP A 111 22.92 -3.11 -9.04
CA ASP A 111 23.04 -4.37 -8.34
C ASP A 111 21.88 -5.34 -8.66
N ASN A 112 20.72 -4.82 -9.09
CA ASN A 112 19.54 -5.65 -9.36
C ASN A 112 19.31 -5.94 -10.84
N PHE A 113 19.85 -5.14 -11.75
CA PHE A 113 19.55 -5.26 -13.19
C PHE A 113 20.80 -5.31 -14.06
N VAL A 114 21.69 -4.33 -13.91
CA VAL A 114 22.89 -4.21 -14.77
C VAL A 114 23.84 -5.38 -14.54
N ASP A 115 24.10 -5.73 -13.27
CA ASP A 115 24.94 -6.86 -12.91
C ASP A 115 24.31 -8.21 -13.35
N ALA A 116 22.99 -8.25 -13.56
CA ALA A 116 22.27 -9.40 -14.12
C ALA A 116 22.25 -9.43 -15.66
N GLY A 117 22.89 -8.46 -16.33
CA GLY A 117 23.05 -8.41 -17.78
C GLY A 117 22.00 -7.58 -18.54
N MET A 118 21.15 -6.81 -17.85
CA MET A 118 20.17 -5.92 -18.50
C MET A 118 20.79 -4.53 -18.76
N CYS A 119 20.53 -3.94 -19.93
CA CYS A 119 20.70 -2.49 -20.07
C CYS A 119 19.55 -1.79 -19.33
N ALA A 120 19.88 -0.74 -18.58
CA ALA A 120 18.92 0.02 -17.79
C ALA A 120 18.99 1.51 -18.15
N ASP A 121 17.89 2.03 -18.67
CA ASP A 121 17.70 3.46 -18.95
C ASP A 121 16.76 4.04 -17.91
N PHE A 122 17.24 4.95 -17.07
CA PHE A 122 16.41 5.53 -16.02
C PHE A 122 16.36 7.04 -16.07
N ALA A 123 15.24 7.59 -15.62
CA ALA A 123 15.02 9.02 -15.46
C ALA A 123 14.40 9.30 -14.10
N ILE A 124 14.89 10.33 -13.42
CA ILE A 124 14.33 10.83 -12.16
C ILE A 124 13.45 12.03 -12.48
N HIS A 125 12.20 11.96 -12.04
CA HIS A 125 11.21 13.03 -12.19
C HIS A 125 10.92 13.66 -10.83
N ASP A 126 11.02 14.98 -10.76
CA ASP A 126 10.55 15.80 -9.65
C ASP A 126 9.96 17.12 -10.17
N LYS A 127 8.70 17.37 -9.83
CA LYS A 127 7.97 18.60 -10.18
C LYS A 127 7.89 19.59 -9.02
N GLY A 128 8.58 19.33 -7.91
CA GLY A 128 8.46 20.10 -6.67
C GLY A 128 7.12 19.90 -5.95
N THR A 129 6.35 18.87 -6.31
CA THR A 129 5.02 18.59 -5.73
C THR A 129 5.06 17.57 -4.57
N GLY A 130 6.27 17.20 -4.12
CA GLY A 130 6.46 16.22 -3.05
C GLY A 130 6.27 14.77 -3.48
N ASN A 131 6.40 14.47 -4.78
CA ASN A 131 6.35 13.11 -5.32
C ASN A 131 7.51 12.84 -6.32
N PRO A 132 8.77 12.93 -5.88
CA PRO A 132 9.90 12.52 -6.70
C PRO A 132 9.84 11.01 -6.95
N HIS A 133 10.07 10.59 -8.17
CA HIS A 133 10.04 9.18 -8.58
C HIS A 133 11.05 8.92 -9.69
N ALA A 134 11.50 7.67 -9.82
CA ALA A 134 12.35 7.25 -10.92
C ALA A 134 11.61 6.25 -11.80
N HIS A 135 11.66 6.45 -13.12
CA HIS A 135 11.31 5.44 -14.11
C HIS A 135 12.57 4.69 -14.52
N ILE A 136 12.54 3.36 -14.52
CA ILE A 136 13.65 2.49 -14.90
C ILE A 136 13.16 1.55 -16.01
N LEU A 137 13.64 1.76 -17.23
CA LEU A 137 13.32 0.98 -18.41
C LEU A 137 14.44 -0.05 -18.64
N LEU A 138 14.07 -1.32 -18.68
CA LEU A 138 14.98 -2.46 -18.72
C LEU A 138 14.78 -3.24 -20.01
N THR A 139 15.89 -3.62 -20.65
CA THR A 139 15.88 -4.58 -21.76
C THR A 139 15.47 -5.96 -21.25
N ILE A 140 14.64 -6.65 -22.02
CA ILE A 140 14.11 -7.98 -21.64
C ILE A 140 14.67 -9.12 -22.51
N ARG A 141 15.73 -8.82 -23.25
CA ARG A 141 16.48 -9.76 -24.07
C ARG A 141 17.94 -9.76 -23.60
N PRO A 142 18.57 -10.93 -23.40
CA PRO A 142 19.97 -10.98 -23.02
C PRO A 142 20.86 -10.51 -24.17
N LEU A 143 22.01 -9.96 -23.83
CA LEU A 143 23.12 -9.74 -24.76
C LEU A 143 24.04 -10.96 -24.72
N LYS A 144 24.60 -11.30 -25.87
CA LYS A 144 25.69 -12.28 -25.97
C LYS A 144 27.01 -11.61 -25.62
N SER A 145 28.06 -12.41 -25.44
CA SER A 145 29.42 -11.92 -25.21
C SER A 145 29.96 -11.04 -26.34
N ASP A 146 29.42 -11.17 -27.56
CA ASP A 146 29.76 -10.35 -28.72
C ASP A 146 28.90 -9.08 -28.86
N GLY A 147 28.10 -8.74 -27.84
CA GLY A 147 27.25 -7.55 -27.82
C GLY A 147 25.96 -7.67 -28.65
N ARG A 148 25.72 -8.79 -29.35
CA ARG A 148 24.46 -8.98 -30.11
C ARG A 148 23.33 -9.48 -29.21
N TRP A 149 22.11 -9.12 -29.58
CA TRP A 149 20.88 -9.62 -28.96
C TRP A 149 20.76 -11.16 -29.04
N GLY A 150 20.70 -11.83 -27.88
CA GLY A 150 20.45 -13.27 -27.72
C GLY A 150 18.97 -13.62 -27.75
N PRO A 151 18.56 -14.88 -28.00
CA PRO A 151 17.15 -15.29 -27.90
C PRO A 151 16.59 -15.03 -26.49
N LYS A 152 15.29 -14.75 -26.35
CA LYS A 152 14.60 -14.65 -25.04
C LYS A 152 14.26 -16.01 -24.43
N CYS A 153 14.06 -16.99 -25.31
CA CYS A 153 13.69 -18.34 -24.95
C CYS A 153 14.23 -19.32 -26.00
N ARG A 154 14.37 -20.57 -25.59
CA ARG A 154 14.75 -21.68 -26.43
C ARG A 154 13.73 -22.82 -26.32
N LYS A 155 13.69 -23.66 -27.35
CA LYS A 155 12.93 -24.91 -27.33
C LYS A 155 13.77 -25.98 -26.64
N VAL A 156 13.21 -26.65 -25.64
CA VAL A 156 13.84 -27.77 -24.93
C VAL A 156 12.96 -29.00 -25.13
N TYR A 157 13.59 -30.14 -25.45
CA TYR A 157 12.87 -31.41 -25.59
C TYR A 157 12.71 -32.06 -24.21
N ASP A 158 11.53 -32.62 -23.96
CA ASP A 158 11.27 -33.36 -22.73
C ASP A 158 11.94 -34.73 -22.82
N LEU A 159 12.68 -35.10 -21.77
CA LEU A 159 13.43 -36.35 -21.70
C LEU A 159 12.79 -37.31 -20.69
N ASP A 160 12.82 -38.60 -20.98
CA ASP A 160 12.45 -39.65 -20.03
C ASP A 160 13.56 -39.89 -18.98
N SER A 161 13.34 -40.84 -18.07
CA SER A 161 14.30 -41.19 -17.02
C SER A 161 15.63 -41.75 -17.54
N GLN A 162 15.71 -42.10 -18.83
CA GLN A 162 16.92 -42.60 -19.50
C GLN A 162 17.58 -41.53 -20.38
N GLY A 163 17.04 -40.31 -20.42
CA GLY A 163 17.56 -39.21 -21.23
C GLY A 163 17.11 -39.23 -22.70
N ASN A 164 16.17 -40.11 -23.07
CA ASN A 164 15.63 -40.15 -24.44
C ASN A 164 14.50 -39.13 -24.59
N ARG A 165 14.34 -38.56 -25.79
CA ARG A 165 13.24 -37.64 -26.07
C ARG A 165 11.90 -38.37 -25.97
N ILE A 166 10.90 -37.71 -25.38
CA ILE A 166 9.56 -38.28 -25.24
C ILE A 166 8.75 -38.02 -26.52
N PRO A 167 8.19 -39.04 -27.19
CA PRO A 167 7.31 -38.84 -28.34
C PRO A 167 6.05 -38.05 -27.97
N ASP A 168 5.58 -37.18 -28.88
CA ASP A 168 4.34 -36.40 -28.68
C ASP A 168 3.05 -37.12 -29.13
N GLY A 169 3.18 -38.32 -29.70
CA GLY A 169 2.07 -39.11 -30.24
C GLY A 169 1.59 -38.69 -31.63
N LYS A 170 2.25 -37.73 -32.29
CA LYS A 170 1.92 -37.21 -33.63
C LYS A 170 3.09 -37.30 -34.62
N GLY A 171 4.09 -38.12 -34.30
CA GLY A 171 5.33 -38.24 -35.08
C GLY A 171 6.38 -37.19 -34.74
N GLY A 172 6.18 -36.40 -33.69
CA GLY A 172 7.13 -35.43 -33.17
C GLY A 172 7.62 -35.76 -31.75
N TRP A 173 8.27 -34.79 -31.13
CA TRP A 173 8.83 -34.90 -29.77
C TRP A 173 8.21 -33.85 -28.86
N LYS A 174 7.85 -34.27 -27.65
CA LYS A 174 7.41 -33.35 -26.60
C LYS A 174 8.52 -32.35 -26.30
N ASN A 175 8.12 -31.11 -26.15
CA ASN A 175 9.02 -29.99 -25.91
C ASN A 175 8.28 -28.90 -25.16
N HIS A 176 9.04 -28.07 -24.46
CA HIS A 176 8.56 -26.87 -23.82
C HIS A 176 9.46 -25.68 -24.14
N ARG A 177 8.92 -24.49 -23.90
CA ARG A 177 9.64 -23.22 -23.97
C ARG A 177 10.36 -23.01 -22.65
N GLU A 178 11.67 -22.81 -22.70
CA GLU A 178 12.48 -22.40 -21.56
C GLU A 178 13.00 -20.98 -21.81
N ASP A 179 12.87 -20.09 -20.83
CA ASP A 179 13.47 -18.76 -20.91
C ASP A 179 15.00 -18.88 -20.81
N THR A 180 15.73 -18.07 -21.58
CA THR A 180 17.20 -18.10 -21.58
C THR A 180 17.81 -17.33 -20.42
N THR A 181 16.99 -16.57 -19.70
CA THR A 181 17.32 -15.87 -18.47
C THR A 181 16.19 -16.07 -17.47
N ASP A 182 16.48 -15.91 -16.19
CA ASP A 182 15.49 -15.97 -15.11
C ASP A 182 14.72 -14.64 -14.96
N TRP A 183 15.00 -13.64 -15.80
CA TRP A 183 14.53 -12.27 -15.60
C TRP A 183 13.00 -12.18 -15.52
N ASN A 184 12.26 -13.03 -16.22
CA ASN A 184 10.80 -13.04 -16.27
C ASN A 184 10.14 -13.93 -15.22
N ASP A 185 10.92 -14.53 -14.31
CA ASP A 185 10.39 -15.32 -13.22
C ASP A 185 9.45 -14.49 -12.36
N ARG A 186 8.26 -15.03 -12.09
CA ARG A 186 7.21 -14.35 -11.31
C ARG A 186 7.69 -13.93 -9.91
N GLY A 187 8.65 -14.66 -9.34
CA GLY A 187 9.25 -14.35 -8.04
C GLY A 187 10.12 -13.09 -8.03
N ASN A 188 10.67 -12.68 -9.18
CA ASN A 188 11.59 -11.55 -9.23
C ASN A 188 10.91 -10.21 -8.93
N ALA A 189 9.62 -10.06 -9.24
CA ALA A 189 8.87 -8.88 -8.87
C ALA A 189 8.88 -8.64 -7.35
N GLU A 190 8.73 -9.71 -6.55
CA GLU A 190 8.83 -9.61 -5.09
C GLU A 190 10.27 -9.32 -4.64
N LYS A 191 11.27 -9.95 -5.27
CA LYS A 191 12.69 -9.69 -4.98
C LYS A 191 13.07 -8.23 -5.19
N TRP A 192 12.73 -7.63 -6.34
CA TRP A 192 13.07 -6.23 -6.63
C TRP A 192 12.32 -5.25 -5.74
N ARG A 193 11.05 -5.52 -5.43
CA ARG A 193 10.28 -4.71 -4.47
C ARG A 193 10.88 -4.76 -3.07
N ALA A 194 11.31 -5.95 -2.63
CA ALA A 194 12.00 -6.11 -1.36
C ALA A 194 13.35 -5.40 -1.35
N ALA A 195 14.14 -5.54 -2.42
CA ALA A 195 15.41 -4.85 -2.61
C ALA A 195 15.24 -3.33 -2.55
N TRP A 196 14.26 -2.76 -3.26
CA TRP A 196 14.01 -1.31 -3.22
C TRP A 196 13.77 -0.82 -1.79
N ALA A 197 12.97 -1.54 -1.01
CA ALA A 197 12.73 -1.20 0.40
C ALA A 197 14.02 -1.26 1.23
N VAL A 198 14.87 -2.27 1.02
CA VAL A 198 16.16 -2.40 1.72
C VAL A 198 17.09 -1.24 1.39
N TYR A 199 17.26 -0.92 0.11
CA TYR A 199 18.16 0.15 -0.34
C TYR A 199 17.69 1.52 0.17
N ALA A 200 16.40 1.84 -0.03
CA ALA A 200 15.85 3.12 0.43
C ALA A 200 15.96 3.28 1.94
N ASN A 201 15.67 2.22 2.72
CA ASN A 201 15.78 2.26 4.17
C ASN A 201 17.22 2.43 4.65
N ARG A 202 18.20 1.78 4.00
CA ARG A 202 19.62 1.95 4.32
C ARG A 202 20.09 3.38 4.09
N VAL A 203 19.66 4.00 2.99
CA VAL A 203 20.04 5.40 2.68
C VAL A 203 19.34 6.37 3.64
N LEU A 204 18.07 6.14 3.99
CA LEU A 204 17.36 6.91 5.02
C LEU A 204 18.08 6.82 6.38
N GLU A 205 18.47 5.62 6.79
CA GLU A 205 19.22 5.39 8.02
C GLU A 205 20.57 6.12 8.04
N THR A 206 21.34 6.00 6.95
CA THR A 206 22.63 6.67 6.80
C THR A 206 22.48 8.20 6.83
N ALA A 207 21.37 8.71 6.31
CA ALA A 207 21.02 10.13 6.35
C ALA A 207 20.43 10.58 7.71
N GLY A 208 20.41 9.73 8.74
CA GLY A 208 19.86 10.04 10.05
C GLY A 208 18.34 10.24 10.07
N ARG A 209 17.64 9.71 9.06
CA ARG A 209 16.18 9.83 8.93
C ARG A 209 15.47 8.67 9.63
N PRO A 210 14.44 8.93 10.46
CA PRO A 210 13.69 7.87 11.15
C PRO A 210 12.69 7.13 10.24
N GLU A 211 12.35 7.68 9.07
CA GLU A 211 11.39 7.10 8.15
C GLU A 211 11.85 5.74 7.62
N ARG A 212 10.90 4.81 7.44
CA ARG A 212 11.14 3.49 6.82
C ARG A 212 9.97 3.13 5.91
N ILE A 213 10.29 2.50 4.78
CA ILE A 213 9.33 1.97 3.82
C ILE A 213 9.30 0.44 3.85
N ASN A 214 8.16 -0.14 3.46
CA ASN A 214 7.99 -1.60 3.42
C ASN A 214 7.17 -1.99 2.18
N HIS A 215 7.69 -2.95 1.42
CA HIS A 215 7.06 -3.46 0.19
C HIS A 215 5.82 -4.32 0.45
N ARG A 216 5.71 -4.90 1.66
CA ARG A 216 4.62 -5.77 2.07
C ARG A 216 3.38 -4.94 2.38
N SER A 217 2.20 -5.49 2.10
CA SER A 217 0.94 -4.89 2.55
C SER A 217 0.85 -4.88 4.09
N TYR A 218 0.03 -4.00 4.68
CA TYR A 218 -0.19 -3.99 6.13
C TYR A 218 -0.60 -5.37 6.67
N LYS A 219 -1.38 -6.15 5.90
CA LYS A 219 -1.73 -7.53 6.26
C LYS A 219 -0.48 -8.41 6.41
N ARG A 220 0.43 -8.38 5.44
CA ARG A 220 1.69 -9.15 5.47
C ARG A 220 2.69 -8.62 6.51
N GLN A 221 2.48 -7.42 7.03
CA GLN A 221 3.25 -6.87 8.15
C GLN A 221 2.65 -7.19 9.52
N GLY A 222 1.44 -7.75 9.60
CA GLY A 222 0.71 -7.88 10.87
C GLY A 222 0.25 -6.54 11.44
N VAL A 223 0.12 -5.51 10.59
CA VAL A 223 -0.29 -4.17 10.99
C VAL A 223 -1.79 -4.02 10.81
N ASP A 224 -2.49 -3.80 11.91
CA ASP A 224 -3.94 -3.53 11.93
C ASP A 224 -4.24 -2.05 11.66
N LYS A 225 -3.83 -1.60 10.47
CA LYS A 225 -4.13 -0.27 9.94
C LYS A 225 -5.05 -0.42 8.73
N ILE A 226 -6.06 0.44 8.67
CA ILE A 226 -6.99 0.50 7.55
C ILE A 226 -6.25 1.16 6.37
N PRO A 227 -6.08 0.48 5.23
CA PRO A 227 -5.40 1.03 4.06
C PRO A 227 -6.24 2.12 3.40
N SER A 228 -5.61 3.17 2.90
CA SER A 228 -6.28 4.17 2.05
C SER A 228 -6.64 3.59 0.69
N VAL A 229 -7.68 4.14 0.08
CA VAL A 229 -8.08 3.84 -1.31
C VAL A 229 -7.23 4.66 -2.28
N HIS A 230 -6.74 4.02 -3.34
CA HIS A 230 -6.00 4.73 -4.39
C HIS A 230 -6.94 5.66 -5.17
N MET A 231 -6.64 6.97 -5.12
CA MET A 231 -7.51 8.00 -5.71
C MET A 231 -7.45 8.02 -7.24
N GLY A 232 -6.28 7.73 -7.82
CA GLY A 232 -6.01 7.92 -9.24
C GLY A 232 -5.81 9.40 -9.61
N PRO A 233 -5.25 9.68 -10.81
CA PRO A 233 -4.83 11.04 -11.19
C PRO A 233 -5.97 12.07 -11.19
N ALA A 234 -7.14 11.71 -11.71
CA ALA A 234 -8.29 12.61 -11.83
C ALA A 234 -8.81 13.06 -10.46
N ALA A 235 -9.04 12.13 -9.54
CA ALA A 235 -9.50 12.48 -8.19
C ALA A 235 -8.45 13.27 -7.42
N SER A 236 -7.17 12.91 -7.53
CA SER A 236 -6.08 13.70 -6.92
C SER A 236 -6.01 15.13 -7.47
N GLN A 237 -6.26 15.33 -8.77
CA GLN A 237 -6.27 16.67 -9.37
C GLN A 237 -7.47 17.50 -8.90
N MET A 238 -8.66 16.91 -8.82
CA MET A 238 -9.85 17.58 -8.29
C MET A 238 -9.64 18.05 -6.84
N GLU A 239 -9.08 17.19 -6.00
CA GLU A 239 -8.83 17.50 -4.59
C GLU A 239 -7.75 18.56 -4.40
N ARG A 240 -6.72 18.60 -5.26
CA ARG A 240 -5.74 19.71 -5.28
C ARG A 240 -6.37 21.06 -5.62
N ARG A 241 -7.48 21.06 -6.38
CA ARG A 241 -8.25 22.27 -6.70
C ARG A 241 -9.31 22.59 -5.63
N GLY A 242 -9.33 21.88 -4.51
CA GLY A 242 -10.30 22.05 -3.43
C GLY A 242 -11.66 21.41 -3.70
N ILE A 243 -11.80 20.61 -4.75
CA ILE A 243 -13.05 19.90 -5.08
C ILE A 243 -13.03 18.54 -4.38
N ALA A 244 -13.94 18.35 -3.42
CA ALA A 244 -14.08 17.10 -2.70
C ALA A 244 -14.58 15.97 -3.62
N THR A 245 -13.97 14.81 -3.47
CA THR A 245 -14.28 13.59 -4.22
C THR A 245 -14.73 12.50 -3.26
N GLU A 246 -15.50 11.53 -3.76
CA GLU A 246 -15.93 10.37 -2.99
C GLU A 246 -14.74 9.59 -2.42
N LYS A 247 -13.73 9.27 -3.25
CA LYS A 247 -12.50 8.60 -2.81
C LYS A 247 -11.70 9.42 -1.80
N GLY A 248 -11.69 10.75 -1.93
CA GLY A 248 -11.06 11.63 -0.96
C GLY A 248 -11.81 11.67 0.38
N ASN A 249 -13.14 11.67 0.36
CA ASN A 249 -13.98 11.57 1.57
C ASN A 249 -13.72 10.25 2.31
N ILE A 250 -13.71 9.12 1.59
CA ILE A 250 -13.35 7.81 2.15
C ILE A 250 -11.96 7.85 2.79
N ASN A 251 -10.96 8.44 2.13
CA ASN A 251 -9.62 8.54 2.70
C ASN A 251 -9.54 9.46 3.92
N ARG A 252 -10.34 10.53 3.98
CA ARG A 252 -10.46 11.39 5.17
C ARG A 252 -11.07 10.62 6.35
N GLU A 253 -12.10 9.82 6.10
CA GLU A 253 -12.72 8.96 7.10
C GLU A 253 -11.73 7.90 7.61
N ILE A 254 -11.06 7.17 6.72
CA ILE A 254 -10.00 6.20 7.07
C ILE A 254 -8.89 6.85 7.89
N ALA A 255 -8.51 8.10 7.59
CA ALA A 255 -7.52 8.83 8.37
C ALA A 255 -8.04 9.16 9.79
N ALA A 256 -9.30 9.60 9.91
CA ALA A 256 -9.95 9.86 11.19
C ALA A 256 -10.06 8.57 12.04
N ASP A 257 -10.45 7.46 11.42
CA ASP A 257 -10.56 6.15 12.07
C ASP A 257 -9.21 5.64 12.53
N ASN A 258 -8.18 5.67 11.67
CA ASN A 258 -6.84 5.28 12.06
C ASN A 258 -6.30 6.15 13.21
N LYS A 259 -6.63 7.46 13.23
CA LYS A 259 -6.28 8.37 14.33
C LYS A 259 -7.00 7.98 15.62
N LEU A 260 -8.29 7.70 15.56
CA LEU A 260 -9.10 7.23 16.69
C LEU A 260 -8.53 5.92 17.25
N LEU A 261 -8.29 4.92 16.40
CA LEU A 261 -7.71 3.64 16.78
C LEU A 261 -6.35 3.82 17.45
N LYS A 262 -5.49 4.69 16.91
CA LYS A 262 -4.16 4.99 17.48
C LYS A 262 -4.28 5.70 18.85
N GLU A 263 -5.20 6.64 18.99
CA GLU A 263 -5.47 7.35 20.25
C GLU A 263 -5.92 6.37 21.34
N ILE A 264 -6.92 5.54 21.03
CA ILE A 264 -7.44 4.54 21.97
C ILE A 264 -6.32 3.58 22.38
N LYS A 265 -5.52 3.06 21.43
CA LYS A 265 -4.36 2.20 21.71
C LYS A 265 -3.44 2.81 22.75
N ALA A 266 -3.01 4.05 22.52
CA ALA A 266 -2.03 4.71 23.37
C ALA A 266 -2.58 4.97 24.78
N ARG A 267 -3.86 5.36 24.86
CA ARG A 267 -4.52 5.66 26.14
C ARG A 267 -4.77 4.38 26.94
N ILE A 268 -5.32 3.35 26.32
CA ILE A 268 -5.63 2.09 27.00
C ILE A 268 -4.36 1.35 27.46
N THR A 269 -3.29 1.39 26.66
CA THR A 269 -2.00 0.79 27.04
C THR A 269 -1.41 1.49 28.27
N ARG A 270 -1.48 2.82 28.33
CA ARG A 270 -1.02 3.59 29.50
C ARG A 270 -1.85 3.27 30.75
N LEU A 271 -3.17 3.18 30.62
CA LEU A 271 -4.05 2.82 31.73
C LEU A 271 -3.82 1.38 32.19
N TYR A 272 -3.58 0.46 31.26
CA TYR A 272 -3.29 -0.93 31.57
C TYR A 272 -2.03 -1.03 32.44
N ASN A 273 -0.92 -0.41 32.02
CA ASN A 273 0.31 -0.41 32.79
C ASN A 273 0.13 0.25 34.16
N TRP A 274 -0.50 1.42 34.21
CA TRP A 274 -0.76 2.12 35.47
C TRP A 274 -1.63 1.30 36.42
N SER A 275 -2.75 0.74 35.94
CA SER A 275 -3.64 -0.05 36.79
C SER A 275 -2.97 -1.32 37.31
N LYS A 276 -2.09 -1.91 36.51
CA LYS A 276 -1.27 -3.07 36.90
C LYS A 276 -0.34 -2.71 38.05
N GLU A 277 0.44 -1.63 37.91
CA GLU A 277 1.36 -1.14 38.95
C GLU A 277 0.61 -0.86 40.27
N GLN A 278 -0.57 -0.26 40.19
CA GLN A 278 -1.38 0.07 41.36
C GLN A 278 -2.01 -1.17 42.02
N ALA A 279 -2.37 -2.20 41.23
CA ALA A 279 -2.83 -3.47 41.75
C ALA A 279 -1.70 -4.24 42.46
N GLU A 280 -0.48 -4.24 41.88
CA GLU A 280 0.70 -4.87 42.46
C GLU A 280 1.21 -4.15 43.72
N ALA A 281 1.03 -2.83 43.81
CA ALA A 281 1.42 -2.01 44.96
C ALA A 281 0.42 -2.04 46.14
N ALA A 282 -0.69 -2.78 46.04
CA ALA A 282 -1.68 -2.89 47.11
C ALA A 282 -1.31 -4.04 48.08
N PRO A 283 -1.07 -3.77 49.39
CA PRO A 283 -0.96 -4.83 50.37
C PRO A 283 -2.32 -5.53 50.54
N VAL A 284 -2.30 -6.85 50.73
CA VAL A 284 -3.48 -7.75 50.87
C VAL A 284 -4.40 -7.38 52.06
N GLN A 285 -4.01 -6.42 52.91
CA GLN A 285 -4.80 -5.96 54.05
C GLN A 285 -4.87 -4.42 54.12
N GLY A 286 -6.07 -3.86 53.92
CA GLY A 286 -6.48 -2.62 54.59
C GLY A 286 -6.53 -1.30 53.81
N ARG A 287 -6.46 -1.27 52.47
CA ARG A 287 -6.80 -0.03 51.73
C ARG A 287 -8.31 0.10 51.49
N GLU A 288 -8.85 1.29 51.78
CA GLU A 288 -10.23 1.68 51.52
C GLU A 288 -10.67 1.40 50.07
N SER A 289 -11.94 1.04 49.87
CA SER A 289 -12.58 0.87 48.56
C SER A 289 -12.26 2.04 47.63
N ILE A 290 -12.08 1.80 46.32
CA ILE A 290 -11.88 2.86 45.31
C ILE A 290 -12.95 3.94 45.45
N ILE A 291 -14.18 3.54 45.78
CA ILE A 291 -15.30 4.45 45.98
C ILE A 291 -15.03 5.38 47.17
N ALA A 292 -14.51 4.87 48.27
CA ALA A 292 -14.15 5.66 49.44
C ALA A 292 -12.98 6.62 49.14
N GLN A 293 -11.94 6.14 48.45
CA GLN A 293 -10.83 6.99 47.98
C GLN A 293 -11.32 8.13 47.07
N LEU A 294 -12.30 7.86 46.20
CA LEU A 294 -12.92 8.86 45.35
C LEU A 294 -13.76 9.88 46.12
N TRP A 295 -14.52 9.42 47.12
CA TRP A 295 -15.28 10.32 48.00
C TRP A 295 -14.35 11.24 48.78
N GLN A 296 -13.27 10.70 49.34
CA GLN A 296 -12.29 11.49 50.07
C GLN A 296 -11.57 12.49 49.14
N ALA A 297 -11.14 12.06 47.96
CA ALA A 297 -10.57 12.94 46.94
C ALA A 297 -11.52 14.07 46.51
N ARG A 298 -12.84 13.82 46.52
CA ARG A 298 -13.83 14.83 46.19
C ARG A 298 -13.92 15.91 47.28
N MET A 299 -13.77 15.53 48.55
CA MET A 299 -13.80 16.47 49.67
C MET A 299 -12.53 17.32 49.73
N ASP A 300 -11.37 16.73 49.44
CA ASP A 300 -10.07 17.40 49.54
C ASP A 300 -9.78 18.38 48.39
N THR A 301 -10.61 18.41 47.35
CA THR A 301 -10.29 19.14 46.12
C THR A 301 -11.06 20.43 45.97
N ALA A 302 -10.32 21.54 45.92
CA ALA A 302 -10.87 22.88 45.72
C ALA A 302 -11.90 22.90 44.58
N ALA A 303 -13.11 23.38 44.89
CA ALA A 303 -14.19 23.45 43.92
C ALA A 303 -13.82 24.40 42.77
N PRO A 304 -14.11 24.06 41.50
CA PRO A 304 -13.87 24.96 40.38
C PRO A 304 -14.55 26.32 40.63
N SER A 305 -13.85 27.43 40.35
CA SER A 305 -14.38 28.78 40.60
C SER A 305 -15.54 29.15 39.67
N THR A 306 -15.59 28.57 38.46
CA THR A 306 -16.61 28.88 37.44
C THR A 306 -17.76 27.87 37.44
N ARG A 307 -18.98 28.34 37.13
CA ARG A 307 -20.17 27.48 36.99
C ARG A 307 -19.96 26.37 35.96
N SER A 308 -19.35 26.70 34.82
CA SER A 308 -19.03 25.72 33.77
C SER A 308 -18.04 24.65 34.26
N GLY A 309 -17.00 25.04 35.00
CA GLY A 309 -16.04 24.12 35.59
C GLY A 309 -16.68 23.16 36.61
N LYS A 310 -17.59 23.67 37.45
CA LYS A 310 -18.35 22.84 38.42
C LYS A 310 -19.20 21.79 37.71
N ILE A 311 -19.95 22.20 36.67
CA ILE A 311 -20.80 21.30 35.87
C ILE A 311 -19.95 20.21 35.21
N ARG A 312 -18.82 20.58 34.61
CA ARG A 312 -17.93 19.62 33.96
C ARG A 312 -17.34 18.60 34.94
N LYS A 313 -16.87 19.04 36.11
CA LYS A 313 -16.35 18.14 37.15
C LYS A 313 -17.43 17.15 37.61
N LEU A 314 -18.65 17.63 37.86
CA LEU A 314 -19.78 16.76 38.23
C LEU A 314 -20.10 15.73 37.14
N GLN A 315 -20.03 16.10 35.86
CA GLN A 315 -20.24 15.17 34.75
C GLN A 315 -19.12 14.12 34.67
N GLU A 316 -17.86 14.52 34.84
CA GLU A 316 -16.70 13.63 34.83
C GLU A 316 -16.74 12.63 36.00
N ASP A 317 -17.13 13.10 37.19
CA ASP A 317 -17.29 12.27 38.39
C ASP A 317 -18.48 11.30 38.25
N ALA A 318 -19.62 11.76 37.73
CA ALA A 318 -20.79 10.92 37.48
C ALA A 318 -20.47 9.79 36.48
N LYS A 319 -19.70 10.09 35.42
CA LYS A 319 -19.25 9.07 34.45
C LYS A 319 -18.38 8.01 35.11
N LEU A 320 -17.42 8.42 35.95
CA LEU A 320 -16.57 7.48 36.67
C LEU A 320 -17.37 6.63 37.66
N PHE A 321 -18.27 7.25 38.44
CA PHE A 321 -19.13 6.53 39.37
C PHE A 321 -20.00 5.50 38.64
N ASN A 322 -20.63 5.88 37.53
CA ASN A 322 -21.41 4.97 36.71
C ASN A 322 -20.57 3.81 36.16
N LEU A 323 -19.32 4.08 35.73
CA LEU A 323 -18.40 3.03 35.29
C LEU A 323 -18.13 2.03 36.42
N LEU A 324 -17.77 2.51 37.60
CA LEU A 324 -17.44 1.66 38.74
C LEU A 324 -18.66 0.84 39.19
N GLN A 325 -19.81 1.50 39.38
CA GLN A 325 -21.03 0.85 39.84
C GLN A 325 -21.55 -0.18 38.83
N LYS A 326 -21.63 0.17 37.55
CA LYS A 326 -22.12 -0.73 36.49
C LYS A 326 -21.25 -1.99 36.34
N ASN A 327 -19.96 -1.89 36.64
CA ASN A 327 -19.02 -2.99 36.53
C ASN A 327 -18.67 -3.63 37.88
N GLY A 328 -19.32 -3.22 38.99
CA GLY A 328 -19.08 -3.79 40.32
C GLY A 328 -17.66 -3.57 40.87
N ILE A 329 -16.98 -2.50 40.43
CA ILE A 329 -15.58 -2.24 40.76
C ILE A 329 -15.48 -1.53 42.11
N THR A 330 -14.93 -2.21 43.10
CA THR A 330 -14.68 -1.68 44.44
C THR A 330 -13.18 -1.69 44.82
N SER A 331 -12.35 -2.46 44.13
CA SER A 331 -10.91 -2.57 44.39
C SER A 331 -10.03 -2.23 43.18
N MET A 332 -8.74 -1.94 43.43
CA MET A 332 -7.76 -1.65 42.38
C MET A 332 -7.47 -2.85 41.49
N GLU A 333 -7.54 -4.06 42.05
CA GLU A 333 -7.46 -5.31 41.31
C GLU A 333 -8.62 -5.44 40.32
N GLN A 334 -9.87 -5.24 40.76
CA GLN A 334 -11.05 -5.27 39.88
C GLN A 334 -11.00 -4.17 38.80
N LEU A 335 -10.44 -3.00 39.12
CA LEU A 335 -10.21 -1.96 38.12
C LEU A 335 -9.16 -2.41 37.10
N HIS A 336 -8.07 -3.03 37.53
CA HIS A 336 -7.07 -3.58 36.64
C HIS A 336 -7.67 -4.65 35.72
N GLU A 337 -8.45 -5.60 36.26
CA GLU A 337 -9.16 -6.61 35.48
C GLU A 337 -10.08 -5.97 34.43
N LYS A 338 -10.83 -4.93 34.80
CA LYS A 338 -11.67 -4.19 33.84
C LYS A 338 -10.84 -3.54 32.74
N VAL A 339 -9.74 -2.86 33.08
CA VAL A 339 -8.87 -2.21 32.10
C VAL A 339 -8.18 -3.25 31.20
N ALA A 340 -7.79 -4.40 31.75
CA ALA A 340 -7.24 -5.53 31.01
C ALA A 340 -8.27 -6.12 30.02
N ALA A 341 -9.51 -6.30 30.46
CA ALA A 341 -10.62 -6.73 29.61
C ALA A 341 -10.88 -5.72 28.49
N MET A 342 -10.95 -4.42 28.80
CA MET A 342 -11.10 -3.36 27.79
C MET A 342 -9.93 -3.37 26.79
N ASN A 343 -8.70 -3.62 27.25
CA ASN A 343 -7.51 -3.67 26.39
C ASN A 343 -7.61 -4.84 25.41
N LYS A 344 -8.03 -6.00 25.90
CA LYS A 344 -8.31 -7.18 25.06
C LYS A 344 -9.42 -6.89 24.05
N ASP A 345 -10.56 -6.37 24.51
CA ASP A 345 -11.71 -6.01 23.66
C ASP A 345 -11.31 -5.01 22.56
N TYR A 346 -10.47 -4.02 22.90
CA TYR A 346 -9.93 -3.08 21.93
C TYR A 346 -9.16 -3.77 20.81
N TYR A 347 -8.23 -4.69 21.12
CA TYR A 347 -7.45 -5.40 20.10
C TYR A 347 -8.33 -6.34 19.27
N ASP A 348 -9.29 -7.01 19.91
CA ASP A 348 -10.24 -7.89 19.23
C ASP A 348 -11.14 -7.10 18.25
N LEU A 349 -11.72 -5.98 18.69
CA LEU A 349 -12.55 -5.10 17.86
C LEU A 349 -11.74 -4.47 16.73
N ARG A 350 -10.53 -3.97 17.02
CA ARG A 350 -9.63 -3.45 15.99
C ARG A 350 -9.35 -4.49 14.91
N GLY A 351 -9.07 -5.73 15.31
CA GLY A 351 -8.86 -6.84 14.39
C GLY A 351 -10.10 -7.12 13.53
N LYS A 352 -11.30 -7.09 14.11
CA LYS A 352 -12.58 -7.27 13.39
C LYS A 352 -12.82 -6.15 12.37
N ILE A 353 -12.71 -4.89 12.80
CA ILE A 353 -12.88 -3.71 11.94
C ILE A 353 -11.93 -3.77 10.75
N VAL A 354 -10.64 -4.01 10.99
CA VAL A 354 -9.64 -4.08 9.91
C VAL A 354 -9.90 -5.25 8.97
N LYS A 355 -10.35 -6.40 9.47
CA LYS A 355 -10.75 -7.54 8.63
C LYS A 355 -11.98 -7.22 7.78
N ALA A 356 -12.99 -6.58 8.36
CA ALA A 356 -14.21 -6.16 7.66
C ALA A 356 -13.89 -5.16 6.54
N GLU A 357 -13.13 -4.10 6.85
CA GLU A 357 -12.68 -3.09 5.88
C GLU A 357 -11.89 -3.71 4.71
N ARG A 358 -10.98 -4.63 5.01
CA ARG A 358 -10.23 -5.34 3.95
C ARG A 358 -11.14 -6.17 3.06
N ARG A 359 -12.18 -6.80 3.63
CA ARG A 359 -13.13 -7.60 2.85
C ARG A 359 -14.06 -6.71 2.03
N LEU A 360 -14.51 -5.58 2.58
CA LEU A 360 -15.29 -4.57 1.85
C LEU A 360 -14.53 -4.07 0.63
N ALA A 361 -13.26 -3.68 0.76
CA ALA A 361 -12.45 -3.24 -0.36
C ALA A 361 -12.35 -4.28 -1.50
N VAL A 362 -12.25 -5.56 -1.15
CA VAL A 362 -12.24 -6.67 -2.12
C VAL A 362 -13.60 -6.83 -2.79
N LEU A 363 -14.69 -6.70 -2.04
CA LEU A 363 -16.05 -6.77 -2.58
C LEU A 363 -16.33 -5.59 -3.52
N ASP A 364 -15.87 -4.39 -3.17
CA ASP A 364 -16.04 -3.18 -3.97
C ASP A 364 -15.33 -3.32 -5.33
N GLU A 365 -14.08 -3.79 -5.36
CA GLU A 365 -13.35 -4.06 -6.62
C GLU A 365 -14.10 -5.07 -7.49
N ARG A 366 -14.62 -6.14 -6.89
CA ARG A 366 -15.41 -7.15 -7.62
C ARG A 366 -16.69 -6.57 -8.19
N MET A 367 -17.39 -5.75 -7.42
CA MET A 367 -18.62 -5.09 -7.84
C MET A 367 -18.35 -4.07 -8.94
N GLU A 368 -17.25 -3.32 -8.86
CA GLU A 368 -16.81 -2.38 -9.90
C GLU A 368 -16.47 -3.11 -11.21
N MET A 369 -15.65 -4.16 -11.14
CA MET A 369 -15.30 -4.98 -12.31
C MET A 369 -16.54 -5.63 -12.93
N TRP A 370 -17.46 -6.14 -12.10
CA TRP A 370 -18.73 -6.66 -12.61
C TRP A 370 -19.58 -5.60 -13.30
N ALA A 371 -19.69 -4.40 -12.71
CA ALA A 371 -20.44 -3.29 -13.30
C ALA A 371 -19.85 -2.86 -14.64
N GLN A 372 -18.52 -2.79 -14.76
CA GLN A 372 -17.84 -2.50 -16.03
C GLN A 372 -18.10 -3.60 -17.07
N TYR A 373 -18.00 -4.87 -16.67
CA TYR A 373 -18.31 -6.00 -17.53
C TYR A 373 -19.75 -5.92 -18.07
N GLU A 374 -20.76 -5.74 -17.20
CA GLU A 374 -22.15 -5.64 -17.64
C GLU A 374 -22.40 -4.42 -18.53
N LYS A 375 -21.84 -3.27 -18.19
CA LYS A 375 -22.01 -2.02 -18.93
C LYS A 375 -21.48 -2.12 -20.36
N TYR A 376 -20.30 -2.74 -20.55
CA TYR A 376 -19.61 -2.76 -21.85
C TYR A 376 -19.77 -4.06 -22.63
N LYS A 377 -20.38 -5.10 -22.04
CA LYS A 377 -20.72 -6.35 -22.71
C LYS A 377 -21.47 -6.15 -24.04
N PRO A 378 -22.48 -5.26 -24.15
CA PRO A 378 -23.17 -5.04 -25.43
C PRO A 378 -22.25 -4.52 -26.55
N ILE A 379 -21.28 -3.65 -26.20
CA ILE A 379 -20.30 -3.09 -27.15
C ILE A 379 -19.38 -4.21 -27.65
N ARG A 380 -18.86 -5.05 -26.75
CA ARG A 380 -18.02 -6.19 -27.12
C ARG A 380 -18.77 -7.20 -27.99
N GLN A 381 -20.03 -7.50 -27.66
CA GLN A 381 -20.88 -8.40 -28.45
C GLN A 381 -21.21 -7.83 -29.83
N LYS A 382 -21.31 -6.50 -29.95
CA LYS A 382 -21.49 -5.84 -31.24
C LYS A 382 -20.25 -5.99 -32.11
N LEU A 383 -19.03 -5.83 -31.54
CA LEU A 383 -17.77 -6.07 -32.25
C LEU A 383 -17.71 -7.46 -32.89
N ASP A 384 -18.17 -8.50 -32.19
CA ASP A 384 -18.19 -9.87 -32.72
C ASP A 384 -19.02 -9.98 -34.01
N LYS A 385 -20.07 -9.15 -34.12
CA LYS A 385 -21.00 -9.10 -35.26
C LYS A 385 -20.59 -8.10 -36.35
N VAL A 386 -19.58 -7.26 -36.12
CA VAL A 386 -19.08 -6.30 -37.13
C VAL A 386 -18.34 -7.05 -38.24
N LYS A 387 -18.65 -6.72 -39.50
CA LYS A 387 -17.98 -7.30 -40.69
C LYS A 387 -16.47 -7.01 -40.65
N PRO A 388 -15.59 -7.93 -41.12
CA PRO A 388 -14.13 -7.79 -41.03
C PRO A 388 -13.59 -6.42 -41.48
N GLY A 389 -14.03 -5.92 -42.64
CA GLY A 389 -13.57 -4.62 -43.18
C GLY A 389 -14.03 -3.37 -42.40
N ARG A 390 -14.87 -3.51 -41.37
CA ARG A 390 -15.29 -2.41 -40.48
C ARG A 390 -14.90 -2.64 -39.02
N ARG A 391 -14.25 -3.77 -38.70
CA ARG A 391 -13.87 -4.10 -37.32
C ARG A 391 -12.85 -3.14 -36.75
N GLU A 392 -11.83 -2.81 -37.53
CA GLU A 392 -10.75 -1.93 -37.09
C GLU A 392 -11.27 -0.53 -36.73
N LYS A 393 -12.11 0.06 -37.57
CA LYS A 393 -12.77 1.33 -37.28
C LYS A 393 -13.60 1.28 -35.99
N TYR A 394 -14.40 0.22 -35.81
CA TYR A 394 -15.21 0.03 -34.60
C TYR A 394 -14.34 -0.13 -33.35
N GLN A 395 -13.21 -0.84 -33.45
CA GLN A 395 -12.26 -1.00 -32.35
C GLN A 395 -11.58 0.31 -31.98
N GLN A 396 -11.27 1.17 -32.97
CA GLN A 396 -10.73 2.50 -32.71
C GLN A 396 -11.78 3.41 -32.04
N GLU A 397 -13.02 3.43 -32.54
CA GLU A 397 -14.12 4.25 -31.99
C GLU A 397 -14.49 3.86 -30.56
N HIS A 398 -14.41 2.57 -30.21
CA HIS A 398 -14.76 2.05 -28.88
C HIS A 398 -13.56 1.53 -28.09
N ARG A 399 -12.36 2.05 -28.38
CA ARG A 399 -11.11 1.52 -27.82
C ARG A 399 -11.12 1.49 -26.29
N ALA A 400 -11.61 2.56 -25.65
CA ALA A 400 -11.62 2.68 -24.20
C ALA A 400 -12.61 1.71 -23.55
N GLU A 401 -13.81 1.57 -24.12
CA GLU A 401 -14.86 0.67 -23.64
C GLU A 401 -14.48 -0.79 -23.82
N LEU A 402 -13.87 -1.14 -24.96
CA LEU A 402 -13.36 -2.48 -25.21
C LEU A 402 -12.22 -2.83 -24.26
N ALA A 403 -11.28 -1.90 -24.03
CA ALA A 403 -10.20 -2.11 -23.06
C ALA A 403 -10.73 -2.28 -21.62
N ALA A 404 -11.73 -1.50 -21.22
CA ALA A 404 -12.39 -1.64 -19.92
C ALA A 404 -13.12 -2.98 -19.80
N PHE A 405 -13.84 -3.40 -20.85
CA PHE A 405 -14.48 -4.70 -20.92
C PHE A 405 -13.48 -5.84 -20.80
N ASP A 406 -12.41 -5.83 -21.60
CA ASP A 406 -11.41 -6.89 -21.64
C ASP A 406 -10.70 -7.00 -20.27
N THR A 407 -10.37 -5.86 -19.65
CA THR A 407 -9.82 -5.81 -18.28
C THR A 407 -10.76 -6.46 -17.27
N ALA A 408 -12.04 -6.08 -17.29
CA ALA A 408 -13.04 -6.63 -16.39
C ALA A 408 -13.28 -8.14 -16.66
N ALA A 409 -13.30 -8.55 -17.93
CA ALA A 409 -13.48 -9.93 -18.33
C ALA A 409 -12.31 -10.81 -17.88
N ASP A 410 -11.07 -10.34 -18.05
CA ASP A 410 -9.86 -11.02 -17.60
C ASP A 410 -9.82 -11.15 -16.07
N PHE A 411 -10.20 -10.08 -15.35
CA PHE A 411 -10.34 -10.13 -13.89
C PHE A 411 -11.35 -11.18 -13.44
N LEU A 412 -12.56 -11.15 -14.01
CA LEU A 412 -13.64 -12.09 -13.69
C LEU A 412 -13.29 -13.54 -14.07
N LYS A 413 -12.55 -13.72 -15.17
CA LYS A 413 -12.00 -15.02 -15.57
C LYS A 413 -10.98 -15.51 -14.54
N GLY A 414 -10.05 -14.66 -14.11
CA GLY A 414 -9.09 -14.98 -13.05
C GLY A 414 -9.75 -15.38 -11.73
N LEU A 415 -10.87 -14.75 -11.36
CA LEU A 415 -11.67 -15.16 -10.20
C LEU A 415 -12.28 -16.56 -10.38
N LYS A 416 -12.80 -16.88 -11.56
CA LYS A 416 -13.32 -18.23 -11.84
C LYS A 416 -12.21 -19.28 -11.78
N GLU A 417 -11.04 -18.97 -12.33
CA GLU A 417 -9.88 -19.86 -12.34
C GLU A 417 -9.32 -20.11 -10.94
N SER A 418 -9.46 -19.15 -10.02
CA SER A 418 -9.14 -19.34 -8.60
C SER A 418 -10.21 -20.09 -7.80
N GLY A 419 -11.28 -20.55 -8.47
CA GLY A 419 -12.39 -21.29 -7.86
C GLY A 419 -13.48 -20.39 -7.25
N GLU A 420 -13.40 -19.08 -7.41
CA GLU A 420 -14.42 -18.17 -6.90
C GLU A 420 -15.63 -18.05 -7.83
N LYS A 421 -16.83 -18.07 -7.24
CA LYS A 421 -18.08 -17.85 -7.97
C LYS A 421 -18.32 -16.36 -8.17
N ILE A 422 -18.70 -15.98 -9.39
CA ILE A 422 -19.12 -14.62 -9.72
C ILE A 422 -20.57 -14.45 -9.29
N THR A 423 -20.80 -13.87 -8.10
CA THR A 423 -22.12 -13.74 -7.50
C THR A 423 -22.37 -12.32 -6.99
N PRO A 424 -22.68 -11.35 -7.89
CA PRO A 424 -22.84 -9.94 -7.52
C PRO A 424 -23.89 -9.69 -6.44
N LYS A 425 -25.01 -10.46 -6.47
CA LYS A 425 -26.06 -10.38 -5.44
C LYS A 425 -25.53 -10.81 -4.06
N ALA A 426 -24.75 -11.88 -4.00
CA ALA A 426 -24.15 -12.34 -2.74
C ALA A 426 -23.06 -11.38 -2.25
N TRP A 427 -22.25 -10.83 -3.16
CA TRP A 427 -21.25 -9.81 -2.83
C TRP A 427 -21.88 -8.57 -2.21
N ARG A 428 -22.99 -8.07 -2.78
CA ARG A 428 -23.75 -6.95 -2.20
C ARG A 428 -24.32 -7.26 -0.82
N ALA A 429 -24.91 -8.45 -0.65
CA ALA A 429 -25.47 -8.87 0.63
C ALA A 429 -24.37 -9.01 1.71
N GLU A 430 -23.22 -9.57 1.34
CA GLU A 430 -22.05 -9.68 2.22
C GLU A 430 -21.51 -8.28 2.60
N ALA A 431 -21.38 -7.38 1.63
CA ALA A 431 -20.95 -6.01 1.86
C ALA A 431 -21.88 -5.27 2.83
N ALA A 432 -23.21 -5.32 2.60
CA ALA A 432 -24.18 -4.71 3.49
C ALA A 432 -24.09 -5.25 4.93
N ARG A 433 -23.93 -6.57 5.10
CA ARG A 433 -23.74 -7.17 6.42
C ARG A 433 -22.45 -6.71 7.09
N LEU A 434 -21.35 -6.66 6.34
CA LEU A 434 -20.05 -6.22 6.86
C LEU A 434 -20.06 -4.75 7.24
N THR A 435 -20.72 -3.89 6.47
CA THR A 435 -20.92 -2.47 6.81
C THR A 435 -21.68 -2.32 8.13
N ALA A 436 -22.83 -3.00 8.28
CA ALA A 436 -23.60 -2.95 9.52
C ALA A 436 -22.80 -3.45 10.73
N GLN A 437 -22.05 -4.56 10.57
CA GLN A 437 -21.19 -5.09 11.63
C GLN A 437 -20.07 -4.10 11.99
N LYS A 438 -19.46 -3.48 10.98
CA LYS A 438 -18.39 -2.50 11.15
C LYS A 438 -18.88 -1.29 11.92
N ASP A 439 -20.03 -0.74 11.58
CA ASP A 439 -20.62 0.42 12.25
C ASP A 439 -20.90 0.12 13.73
N PHE A 440 -21.40 -1.09 14.01
CA PHE A 440 -21.59 -1.58 15.37
C PHE A 440 -20.27 -1.73 16.14
N ASP A 441 -19.23 -2.30 15.52
CA ASP A 441 -17.91 -2.44 16.14
C ASP A 441 -17.27 -1.06 16.41
N TYR A 442 -17.46 -0.08 15.52
CA TYR A 442 -17.03 1.30 15.76
C TYR A 442 -17.78 1.96 16.92
N GLN A 443 -19.07 1.69 17.08
CA GLN A 443 -19.81 2.19 18.24
C GLN A 443 -19.23 1.63 19.54
N LYS A 444 -18.90 0.33 19.59
CA LYS A 444 -18.20 -0.25 20.74
C LYS A 444 -16.84 0.39 21.00
N MET A 445 -16.08 0.73 19.96
CA MET A 445 -14.81 1.44 20.12
C MET A 445 -14.99 2.85 20.69
N ARG A 446 -16.10 3.54 20.36
CA ARG A 446 -16.46 4.82 20.97
C ARG A 446 -16.83 4.66 22.44
N ASP A 447 -17.54 3.59 22.78
CA ASP A 447 -17.90 3.29 24.17
C ASP A 447 -16.64 3.00 25.02
N ILE A 448 -15.72 2.15 24.51
CA ILE A 448 -14.41 1.92 25.14
C ILE A 448 -13.65 3.24 25.35
N ARG A 449 -13.72 4.18 24.38
CA ARG A 449 -13.07 5.48 24.51
C ARG A 449 -13.67 6.32 25.64
N GLU A 450 -14.99 6.27 25.87
CA GLU A 450 -15.62 6.95 27.00
C GLU A 450 -15.24 6.30 28.34
N ASP A 451 -15.20 4.97 28.41
CA ASP A 451 -14.72 4.24 29.59
C ASP A 451 -13.26 4.60 29.91
N ILE A 452 -12.38 4.68 28.90
CA ILE A 452 -11.00 5.14 29.07
C ILE A 452 -10.95 6.56 29.65
N LYS A 453 -11.81 7.48 29.19
CA LYS A 453 -11.86 8.85 29.74
C LYS A 453 -12.21 8.85 31.22
N ALA A 454 -13.17 8.01 31.63
CA ALA A 454 -13.56 7.88 33.02
C ALA A 454 -12.40 7.36 33.88
N VAL A 455 -11.72 6.28 33.47
CA VAL A 455 -10.57 5.74 34.21
C VAL A 455 -9.38 6.71 34.24
N GLU A 456 -9.13 7.47 33.17
CA GLU A 456 -8.11 8.53 33.17
C GLU A 456 -8.40 9.64 34.19
N ASN A 457 -9.68 9.96 34.45
CA ASN A 457 -10.05 10.92 35.48
C ASN A 457 -9.69 10.40 36.88
N LEU A 458 -9.98 9.12 37.15
CA LEU A 458 -9.57 8.45 38.39
C LEU A 458 -8.05 8.51 38.57
N ARG A 459 -7.28 8.16 37.54
CA ARG A 459 -5.82 8.23 37.57
C ARG A 459 -5.33 9.63 37.92
N LYS A 460 -5.82 10.67 37.24
CA LYS A 460 -5.41 12.06 37.51
C LYS A 460 -5.71 12.48 38.95
N THR A 461 -6.83 12.00 39.49
CA THR A 461 -7.24 12.27 40.87
C THR A 461 -6.29 11.59 41.85
N ALA A 462 -5.96 10.31 41.63
CA ALA A 462 -4.99 9.57 42.43
C ALA A 462 -3.58 10.21 42.37
N ASP A 463 -3.11 10.58 41.17
CA ASP A 463 -1.81 11.24 40.96
C ASP A 463 -1.72 12.58 41.72
N ARG A 464 -2.82 13.33 41.81
CA ARG A 464 -2.88 14.60 42.55
C ARG A 464 -2.81 14.35 44.07
N LEU A 465 -3.62 13.44 44.59
CA LEU A 465 -3.63 13.12 46.02
C LEU A 465 -2.26 12.64 46.50
N ALA A 466 -1.59 11.79 45.71
CA ALA A 466 -0.24 11.33 46.03
C ALA A 466 0.77 12.49 46.12
N ARG A 467 0.66 13.50 45.24
CA ARG A 467 1.53 14.69 45.25
C ARG A 467 1.23 15.62 46.43
N GLU A 468 -0.03 15.80 46.78
CA GLU A 468 -0.46 16.65 47.90
C GLU A 468 -0.06 16.04 49.25
N GLY A 469 -0.23 14.72 49.42
CA GLY A 469 0.25 14.00 50.61
C GLY A 469 1.78 14.09 50.79
N GLN A 470 2.55 13.95 49.70
CA GLN A 470 4.02 14.15 49.74
C GLN A 470 4.42 15.58 50.11
N ARG A 471 3.65 16.59 49.69
CA ARG A 471 3.89 18.00 50.06
C ARG A 471 3.58 18.27 51.53
N GLN A 472 2.52 17.68 52.07
CA GLN A 472 2.17 17.80 53.49
C GLN A 472 3.22 17.13 54.36
N GLN A 473 3.66 15.90 54.04
CA GLN A 473 4.73 15.21 54.78
C GLN A 473 6.04 16.01 54.83
N ARG A 474 6.48 16.59 53.70
CA ARG A 474 7.67 17.45 53.64
C ARG A 474 7.50 18.80 54.35
N GLY A 475 6.27 19.25 54.57
CA GLY A 475 5.95 20.47 55.30
C GLY A 475 5.90 20.25 56.81
N THR A 476 5.60 19.04 57.27
CA THR A 476 5.63 18.64 58.69
C THR A 476 7.01 18.18 59.19
N GLU A 477 7.94 17.88 58.29
CA GLU A 477 9.35 17.55 58.60
C GLU A 477 10.29 18.78 58.62
N ARG A 478 9.76 19.98 58.42
CA ARG A 478 10.46 21.27 58.58
C ARG A 478 9.92 21.99 59.79
#